data_AF-A0A387BFW5-F1
#
_entry.id   AF-A0A387BFW5-F1
#
_cell.length_a   1.000
_cell.length_b   1.000
_cell.length_c   1.000
_cell.angle_alpha   90.00
_cell.angle_beta   90.00
_cell.angle_gamma   90.00
#
_symmetry.space_group_name_H-M   'P 1'
#
loop_
_entity.id
_entity.type
_entity.pdbx_description
1 polymer ?
#
loop_
_entity_poly.entity_id
_entity_poly.type
_entity_poly.pdbx_seq_one_letter_code
_entity_poly.pdbx_strand_id
1 'polypeptide(L)' 'MEEEKKYYETQASEKEYLAWYKSQDWKSYEKPAMTIDNVIFGFDPSDNQLKILLIERKAHPFKGKFALVGDS' A
#
# COMPACT_ATOMS: atom_id res chain seq x y z
N MET A 1 7.15 -31.90 -2.43
CA MET A 1 6.53 -30.56 -2.62
C MET A 1 5.24 -30.41 -1.81
N GLU A 2 4.19 -31.21 -2.03
CA GLU A 2 2.92 -31.06 -1.30
C GLU A 2 2.99 -31.56 0.16
N GLU A 3 3.64 -32.71 0.39
CA GLU A 3 3.89 -33.22 1.75
C GLU A 3 4.85 -32.33 2.56
N GLU A 4 5.86 -31.80 1.89
CA GLU A 4 6.83 -30.86 2.46
C GLU A 4 6.16 -29.54 2.85
N LYS A 5 5.35 -28.96 1.95
CA LYS A 5 4.55 -27.77 2.24
C LYS A 5 3.62 -28.01 3.44
N LYS A 6 2.91 -29.14 3.46
CA LYS A 6 2.02 -29.51 4.59
C LYS A 6 2.79 -29.62 5.91
N TYR A 7 4.01 -30.15 5.89
CA TYR A 7 4.86 -30.23 7.08
C TYR A 7 5.23 -28.84 7.62
N TYR A 8 5.76 -27.97 6.77
CA TYR A 8 6.16 -26.62 7.19
C TYR A 8 4.98 -25.74 7.60
N GLU A 9 3.80 -25.91 6.99
CA GLU A 9 2.60 -25.13 7.31
C GLU A 9 1.88 -25.59 8.60
N THR A 10 2.08 -26.85 9.05
CA THR A 10 1.27 -27.42 10.15
C THR A 10 2.06 -27.97 11.34
N GLN A 11 3.36 -28.25 11.18
CA GLN A 11 4.17 -28.93 12.20
C GLN A 11 5.46 -28.17 12.55
N ALA A 12 6.09 -27.47 11.61
CA ALA A 12 7.33 -26.73 11.87
C ALA A 12 7.10 -25.54 12.81
N SER A 13 8.16 -25.10 13.51
CA SER A 13 8.09 -23.84 14.24
C SER A 13 7.91 -22.66 13.27
N GLU A 14 7.31 -21.55 13.74
CA GLU A 14 7.10 -20.37 12.90
C GLU A 14 8.40 -19.87 12.26
N LYS A 15 9.52 -19.91 13.02
CA LYS A 15 10.85 -19.51 12.52
C LYS A 15 11.31 -20.37 11.34
N GLU A 16 11.12 -21.68 11.43
CA GLU A 16 11.49 -22.64 10.38
C GLU A 16 10.56 -22.52 9.18
N TYR A 17 9.25 -22.36 9.41
CA TYR A 17 8.27 -22.07 8.36
C TYR A 17 8.63 -20.81 7.58
N LEU A 18 8.94 -19.70 8.25
CA LEU A 18 9.29 -18.43 7.58
C LEU A 18 10.60 -18.53 6.78
N ALA A 19 11.58 -19.30 7.26
CA ALA A 19 12.82 -19.54 6.53
C ALA A 19 12.57 -20.36 5.26
N TRP A 20 11.78 -21.43 5.35
CA TRP A 20 11.37 -22.24 4.22
C TRP A 20 10.48 -21.46 3.24
N TYR A 21 9.50 -20.69 3.72
CA TYR A 21 8.56 -19.93 2.89
C TYR A 21 9.29 -18.90 2.03
N LYS A 22 10.32 -18.23 2.56
CA LYS A 22 11.12 -17.24 1.82
C LYS A 22 12.05 -17.85 0.77
N SER A 23 12.42 -19.13 0.90
CA SER A 23 13.30 -19.81 -0.08
C SER A 23 12.52 -20.41 -1.26
N GLN A 24 11.19 -20.45 -1.20
CA GLN A 24 10.38 -21.00 -2.29
C GLN A 24 10.29 -20.01 -3.46
N ASP A 25 10.32 -20.56 -4.68
CA ASP A 25 10.01 -19.82 -5.91
C ASP A 25 8.49 -19.76 -6.12
N TRP A 26 7.85 -18.73 -5.55
CA TRP A 26 6.42 -18.51 -5.69
C TRP A 26 6.08 -18.05 -7.10
N LYS A 27 5.10 -18.71 -7.74
CA LYS A 27 4.52 -18.20 -9.00
C LYS A 27 4.14 -16.73 -8.84
N SER A 28 4.71 -15.86 -9.68
CA SER A 28 4.37 -14.45 -9.69
C SER A 28 2.97 -14.28 -10.28
N TYR A 29 2.06 -13.76 -9.47
CA TYR A 29 0.80 -13.17 -9.94
C TYR A 29 0.98 -11.66 -10.08
N GLU A 30 0.17 -11.01 -10.91
CA GLU A 30 0.18 -9.54 -11.01
C GLU A 30 -0.11 -8.94 -9.63
N LYS A 31 0.81 -8.11 -9.14
CA LYS A 31 0.65 -7.40 -7.87
C LYS A 31 0.16 -5.99 -8.18
N PRO A 32 -1.02 -5.58 -7.70
CA PRO A 32 -1.45 -4.20 -7.88
C PRO A 32 -0.51 -3.27 -7.12
N ALA A 33 -0.29 -2.07 -7.66
CA ALA A 33 0.30 -0.98 -6.90
C ALA A 33 -0.67 -0.62 -5.76
N MET A 34 -0.13 -0.45 -4.55
CA MET A 34 -0.89 0.03 -3.39
C MET A 34 -0.52 1.49 -3.15
N THR A 35 -1.51 2.37 -3.22
CA THR A 35 -1.37 3.80 -2.96
C THR A 35 -2.28 4.23 -1.82
N ILE A 36 -1.96 5.35 -1.18
CA ILE A 36 -2.77 5.95 -0.12
C ILE A 36 -2.93 7.44 -0.43
N ASP A 37 -4.16 7.94 -0.31
CA ASP A 37 -4.50 9.36 -0.41
C ASP A 37 -5.18 9.81 0.89
N ASN A 38 -4.86 11.02 1.33
CA ASN A 38 -5.43 11.64 2.52
C ASN A 38 -6.39 12.78 2.14
N VAL A 39 -7.54 12.82 2.82
CA VAL A 39 -8.47 13.94 2.77
C VAL A 39 -8.29 14.76 4.03
N ILE A 40 -7.62 15.91 3.91
CA ILE A 40 -7.26 16.76 5.05
C ILE A 40 -8.14 18.01 5.03
N PHE A 41 -8.92 18.18 6.10
CA PHE A 41 -9.74 19.36 6.33
C PHE A 41 -9.06 20.33 7.29
N GLY A 42 -9.24 21.62 7.04
CA GLY A 42 -8.94 22.70 7.98
C GLY A 42 -10.14 23.62 8.11
N PHE A 43 -10.45 24.04 9.33
CA PHE A 43 -11.49 25.05 9.56
C PHE A 43 -10.83 26.32 10.08
N ASP A 44 -11.18 27.45 9.47
CA ASP A 44 -10.66 28.76 9.84
C ASP A 44 -11.79 29.59 10.48
N PRO A 45 -11.77 29.79 11.81
CA PRO A 45 -12.82 30.54 12.48
C PRO A 45 -12.87 32.03 12.09
N SER A 46 -11.79 32.57 11.53
CA SER A 46 -11.72 34.00 11.18
C SER A 46 -12.54 34.34 9.94
N ASP A 47 -12.65 33.41 8.98
CA ASP A 47 -13.50 33.53 7.80
C ASP A 47 -14.70 32.56 7.81
N ASN A 48 -14.85 31.75 8.87
CA ASN A 48 -15.88 30.73 9.05
C ASN A 48 -15.95 29.72 7.89
N GLN A 49 -14.81 29.39 7.27
CA GLN A 49 -14.74 28.47 6.14
C GLN A 49 -14.11 27.13 6.48
N LEU A 50 -14.72 26.07 5.96
CA LEU A 50 -14.11 24.75 5.85
C LEU A 50 -13.27 24.68 4.56
N LYS A 51 -12.01 24.26 4.68
CA LYS A 51 -11.01 24.19 3.61
C LYS A 51 -10.52 22.75 3.47
N ILE A 52 -10.11 22.37 2.26
CA ILE A 52 -9.48 21.09 1.96
C ILE A 52 -8.09 21.32 1.38
N LEU A 53 -7.11 20.51 1.80
CA LEU A 53 -5.77 20.55 1.22
C LEU A 53 -5.72 19.77 -0.10
N LEU A 54 -5.29 20.45 -1.17
CA LEU A 54 -5.02 19.87 -2.48
C LEU A 54 -3.62 20.26 -2.96
N ILE A 55 -3.00 19.40 -3.77
CA ILE A 55 -1.72 19.67 -4.44
C ILE A 55 -1.91 19.68 -5.96
N GLU A 56 -1.19 20.56 -6.66
CA GLU A 56 -1.11 20.51 -8.12
C GLU A 56 -0.02 19.52 -8.56
N ARG A 57 -0.40 18.49 -9.33
CA ARG A 57 0.50 17.43 -9.77
C ARG A 57 1.51 17.97 -10.78
N LYS A 58 2.82 17.82 -10.49
CA LYS A 58 3.90 18.30 -11.37
C LYS A 58 4.31 17.31 -12.46
N ALA A 59 3.92 16.04 -12.33
CA ALA A 59 4.32 14.95 -13.22
C ALA A 59 3.11 14.16 -13.74
N HIS A 60 3.33 13.39 -14.80
CA HIS A 60 2.35 12.42 -15.28
C HIS A 60 2.26 11.23 -14.32
N PRO A 61 1.10 10.57 -14.23
CA PRO A 61 -0.16 10.92 -14.88
C PRO A 61 -0.83 12.16 -14.25
N PHE A 62 -1.74 12.81 -14.99
CA PHE A 62 -2.55 13.96 -14.55
C PHE A 62 -1.77 15.23 -14.16
N LYS A 63 -0.67 15.52 -14.85
CA LYS A 63 0.10 16.76 -14.69
C LYS A 63 -0.80 18.02 -14.82
N GLY A 64 -0.62 18.99 -13.93
CA GLY A 64 -1.36 20.25 -13.87
C GLY A 64 -2.78 20.15 -13.28
N LYS A 65 -3.15 18.98 -12.74
CA LYS A 65 -4.43 18.79 -12.04
C LYS A 65 -4.23 18.88 -10.53
N PHE A 66 -5.23 19.43 -9.83
CA PHE A 66 -5.31 19.33 -8.38
C PHE A 66 -5.71 17.92 -7.96
N ALA A 67 -5.05 17.39 -6.94
CA ALA A 67 -5.29 16.07 -6.38
C ALA A 67 -5.17 16.08 -4.85
N LEU A 68 -5.64 15.01 -4.22
CA LEU A 68 -5.41 14.75 -2.81
C LEU A 68 -3.91 14.53 -2.55
N VAL A 69 -3.51 14.68 -1.29
CA VAL A 69 -2.14 14.40 -0.88
C VAL A 69 -1.99 12.89 -0.69
N GLY A 70 -1.15 12.28 -1.51
CA GLY A 70 -0.92 10.85 -1.51
C GLY A 70 0.35 10.48 -2.25
N ASP A 71 0.66 9.20 -2.24
CA ASP A 71 1.73 8.62 -3.05
C ASP A 71 1.17 8.10 -4.39
N SER A 72 1.89 8.36 -5.49
CA SER A 72 1.49 7.93 -6.84
C SER A 72 2.71 7.61 -7.69
#